data_AF-A0A357BY45-F1
#
_entry.id   AF-A0A357BY45-F1
#
_cell.length_a   1.000
_cell.length_b   1.000
_cell.length_c   1.000
_cell.angle_alpha   90.00
_cell.angle_beta   90.00
_cell.angle_gamma   90.00
#
_symmetry.space_group_name_H-M   'P 1'
#
loop_
_entity.id
_entity.type
_entity.pdbx_description
1 polymer ?
#
loop_
_entity_poly.entity_id
_entity_poly.type
_entity_poly.pdbx_seq_one_letter_code
_entity_poly.pdbx_strand_id
1 'polypeptide(L)'
;LWLTNLDTSKRHEEITLTKRYFGNEIEYPCYDNYQGINVNKTKDIPSDYPGVMGVPITFLHKYNPEGFEIIKFRKGNDEKDLSINGKCPYFRILIKKRIQNNENY
;
A
#
# COMPACT_ATOMS: atom_id res chain seq x y z
N LEU A 1 9.77 -21.14 -33.45
CA LEU A 1 10.54 -19.89 -33.30
C LEU A 1 10.16 -19.29 -31.95
N TRP A 2 10.97 -19.49 -30.92
CA TRP A 2 10.76 -18.98 -29.57
C TRP A 2 11.40 -17.59 -29.47
N LEU A 3 10.63 -16.57 -29.13
CA LEU A 3 11.17 -15.26 -28.78
C LEU A 3 11.46 -15.24 -27.28
N THR A 4 12.76 -15.21 -26.97
CA THR A 4 13.41 -14.63 -25.79
C THR A 4 12.58 -14.58 -24.51
N ASN A 5 12.97 -15.46 -23.58
CA ASN A 5 12.86 -15.28 -22.15
C ASN A 5 13.66 -14.02 -21.75
N LEU A 6 13.11 -12.84 -22.07
CA LEU A 6 13.65 -11.55 -21.66
C LEU A 6 13.25 -11.39 -20.20
N ASP A 7 14.07 -11.92 -19.31
CA ASP A 7 14.05 -11.63 -17.88
C ASP A 7 13.95 -10.11 -17.73
N THR A 8 12.72 -9.62 -17.56
CA THR A 8 12.45 -8.18 -17.57
C THR A 8 12.65 -7.70 -16.14
N SER A 9 13.88 -7.84 -15.65
CA SER A 9 14.39 -7.38 -14.35
C SER A 9 14.48 -5.84 -14.31
N LYS A 10 13.46 -5.17 -14.86
CA LYS A 10 13.35 -3.72 -15.03
C LYS A 10 12.01 -3.20 -14.53
N ARG A 11 11.51 -3.73 -13.40
CA ARG A 11 10.41 -3.12 -12.62
C ARG A 11 10.53 -3.38 -11.12
N HIS A 12 11.71 -3.16 -10.55
CA HIS A 12 11.87 -3.09 -9.11
C HIS A 12 12.59 -1.77 -8.77
N GLU A 13 11.91 -0.63 -8.97
CA GLU A 13 12.31 0.58 -8.23
C GLU A 13 11.96 0.30 -6.77
N GLU A 14 12.95 -0.05 -5.96
CA GLU A 14 12.78 -0.08 -4.50
C GLU A 14 12.22 1.28 -4.05
N ILE A 15 10.99 1.27 -3.53
CA ILE A 15 10.40 2.48 -2.97
C ILE A 15 11.19 2.83 -1.72
N THR A 16 11.96 3.92 -1.77
CA THR A 16 12.60 4.46 -0.57
C THR A 16 11.54 5.05 0.34
N LEU A 17 11.18 4.31 1.40
CA LEU A 17 10.27 4.77 2.45
C LEU A 17 11.05 5.62 3.45
N THR A 18 10.93 6.93 3.37
CA THR A 18 11.62 7.85 4.29
C THR A 18 10.74 8.32 5.44
N LYS A 19 9.42 8.12 5.34
CA LYS A 19 8.46 8.58 6.35
C LYS A 19 8.23 7.54 7.45
N ARG A 20 7.87 8.07 8.62
CA ARG A 20 7.47 7.30 9.81
C ARG A 20 6.07 7.74 10.24
N TYR A 21 5.26 6.76 10.64
CA TYR A 21 3.94 6.97 11.19
C TYR A 21 4.05 7.56 12.60
N PHE A 22 4.92 7.00 13.44
CA PHE A 22 5.11 7.47 14.81
C PHE A 22 5.61 8.93 14.83
N GLY A 23 4.78 9.84 15.34
CA GLY A 23 5.03 11.29 15.36
C GLY A 23 4.36 12.10 14.25
N ASN A 24 3.71 11.46 13.25
CA ASN A 24 2.98 12.13 12.16
C ASN A 24 1.54 11.62 12.00
N GLU A 25 0.93 11.09 13.06
CA GLU A 25 -0.40 10.45 13.02
C GLU A 25 -1.49 11.37 12.45
N ILE A 26 -1.33 12.68 12.61
CA ILE A 26 -2.25 13.71 12.10
C ILE A 26 -2.31 13.70 10.55
N GLU A 27 -1.21 13.34 9.88
CA GLU A 27 -1.16 13.28 8.40
C GLU A 27 -1.79 12.00 7.82
N TYR A 28 -2.05 11.00 8.68
CA TYR A 28 -2.53 9.67 8.29
C TYR A 28 -3.93 9.39 8.88
N PRO A 29 -4.99 9.98 8.32
CA PRO A 29 -6.34 9.75 8.84
C PRO A 29 -6.75 8.29 8.63
N CYS A 30 -7.37 7.69 9.65
CA CYS A 30 -7.91 6.34 9.59
C CYS A 30 -9.21 6.29 8.77
N TYR A 31 -9.49 5.15 8.14
CA TYR A 31 -10.77 4.89 7.51
C TYR A 31 -11.84 4.51 8.53
N ASP A 32 -13.10 4.90 8.31
CA ASP A 32 -14.20 4.55 9.21
C ASP A 32 -14.64 3.09 9.03
N ASN A 33 -14.65 2.62 7.77
CA ASN A 33 -15.15 1.29 7.38
C ASN A 33 -14.02 0.26 7.19
N TYR A 34 -12.79 0.60 7.57
CA TYR A 34 -11.65 -0.28 7.39
C TYR A 34 -10.55 0.02 8.40
N GLN A 35 -9.93 -1.02 8.97
CA GLN A 35 -8.79 -0.86 9.88
C GLN A 35 -7.51 -0.58 9.09
N GLY A 36 -7.38 0.67 8.63
CA GLY A 36 -6.21 1.14 7.89
C GLY A 36 -6.10 2.65 7.86
N ILE A 37 -4.92 3.13 7.49
CA ILE A 37 -4.63 4.57 7.36
C ILE A 37 -4.71 5.00 5.90
N ASN A 38 -5.18 6.21 5.64
CA ASN A 38 -5.12 6.81 4.32
C ASN A 38 -3.77 7.49 4.12
N VAL A 39 -3.08 7.11 3.06
CA VAL A 39 -1.82 7.69 2.62
C VAL A 39 -2.07 8.43 1.31
N ASN A 40 -1.91 9.75 1.34
CA ASN A 40 -2.21 10.57 0.17
C ASN A 40 -1.21 10.39 -0.97
N LYS A 41 0.07 10.14 -0.68
CA LYS A 41 1.14 9.98 -1.68
C LYS A 41 1.97 8.74 -1.40
N THR A 42 2.39 8.03 -2.45
CA THR A 42 3.29 6.88 -2.35
C THR A 42 4.60 7.18 -1.59
N LYS A 43 5.11 8.42 -1.66
CA LYS A 43 6.32 8.82 -0.94
C LYS A 43 6.12 8.95 0.58
N ASP A 44 4.87 9.14 0.99
CA ASP A 44 4.50 9.29 2.38
C ASP A 44 4.12 7.96 3.03
N ILE A 45 4.38 6.83 2.38
CA ILE A 45 4.09 5.52 2.97
C ILE A 45 5.03 5.32 4.17
N PRO A 46 4.48 5.13 5.39
CA PRO A 46 5.29 4.86 6.56
C PRO A 46 5.88 3.44 6.50
N SER A 47 7.18 3.32 6.79
CA SER A 47 7.85 2.00 6.82
C SER A 47 7.60 1.23 8.12
N ASP A 48 7.24 1.93 9.18
CA ASP A 48 7.02 1.43 10.55
C ASP A 48 5.57 1.01 10.83
N TYR A 49 4.64 1.24 9.90
CA TYR A 49 3.24 0.89 10.08
C TYR A 49 2.95 -0.56 9.62
N PRO A 50 2.61 -1.50 10.52
CA PRO A 50 2.34 -2.89 10.17
C PRO A 50 0.93 -3.14 9.65
N GLY A 51 0.04 -2.14 9.77
CA GLY A 51 -1.35 -2.25 9.36
C GLY A 51 -1.55 -2.06 7.86
N VAL A 52 -2.80 -1.96 7.46
CA VAL A 52 -3.18 -1.72 6.07
C VAL A 52 -3.17 -0.23 5.77
N MET A 53 -2.65 0.12 4.59
CA MET A 53 -2.49 1.48 4.12
C MET A 53 -3.25 1.66 2.81
N GLY A 54 -4.10 2.67 2.74
CA GLY A 54 -4.79 3.05 1.52
C GLY A 54 -3.95 4.05 0.73
N VAL A 55 -3.37 3.60 -0.37
CA VAL A 55 -2.51 4.40 -1.25
C VAL A 55 -3.25 4.76 -2.54
N PRO A 56 -2.85 5.83 -3.25
CA PRO A 56 -3.42 6.13 -4.57
C PRO A 56 -3.08 5.02 -5.59
N ILE A 57 -3.91 4.85 -6.62
CA ILE A 57 -3.69 3.89 -7.73
C ILE A 57 -2.31 4.04 -8.40
N THR A 58 -1.77 5.25 -8.38
CA THR A 58 -0.43 5.57 -8.91
C THR A 58 0.69 4.79 -8.22
N PHE A 59 0.44 4.23 -7.03
CA PHE A 59 1.35 3.30 -6.36
C PHE A 59 1.72 2.10 -7.21
N LEU A 60 0.82 1.62 -8.08
CA LEU A 60 1.08 0.49 -8.98
C LEU A 60 2.29 0.71 -9.90
N HIS A 61 2.62 1.95 -10.22
CA HIS A 61 3.80 2.26 -11.03
C HIS A 61 5.12 1.92 -10.33
N LYS A 62 5.13 1.94 -8.99
CA LYS A 62 6.30 1.65 -8.15
C LYS A 62 6.11 0.38 -7.31
N TYR A 63 5.06 -0.38 -7.57
CA TYR A 63 4.69 -1.53 -6.77
C TYR A 63 5.79 -2.59 -6.80
N ASN A 64 6.19 -3.03 -5.61
CA ASN A 64 7.10 -4.16 -5.43
C ASN A 64 6.38 -5.28 -4.66
N PRO A 65 6.08 -6.43 -5.30
CA PRO A 65 5.38 -7.55 -4.67
C PRO A 65 6.16 -8.22 -3.53
N GLU A 66 7.48 -8.04 -3.48
CA GLU A 66 8.32 -8.61 -2.42
C GLU A 66 8.19 -7.82 -1.10
N GLY A 67 7.98 -6.50 -1.18
CA GLY A 67 7.87 -5.63 -0.01
C GLY A 67 6.44 -5.33 0.42
N PHE A 68 5.48 -5.40 -0.51
CA PHE A 68 4.09 -5.04 -0.26
C PHE A 68 3.13 -6.05 -0.86
N GLU A 69 2.08 -6.34 -0.11
CA GLU A 69 0.95 -7.17 -0.50
C GLU A 69 -0.25 -6.27 -0.80
N ILE A 70 -0.90 -6.46 -1.95
CA ILE A 70 -2.15 -5.76 -2.26
C ILE A 70 -3.31 -6.57 -1.68
N ILE A 71 -4.02 -5.98 -0.73
CA ILE A 71 -5.12 -6.63 -0.02
C ILE A 71 -6.42 -6.50 -0.83
N LYS A 72 -6.81 -5.27 -1.16
CA LYS A 72 -8.09 -4.97 -1.84
C LYS A 72 -8.01 -3.67 -2.64
N PHE A 73 -8.86 -3.56 -3.65
CA PHE A 73 -9.03 -2.35 -4.46
C PHE A 73 -10.38 -1.71 -4.12
N ARG A 74 -10.38 -0.44 -3.70
CA ARG A 74 -11.57 0.42 -3.52
C ARG A 74 -12.63 -0.01 -2.48
N LYS A 75 -12.89 -1.31 -2.32
CA LYS A 75 -13.93 -1.87 -1.46
C LYS A 75 -13.40 -2.14 -0.04
N GLY A 76 -14.15 -1.67 0.95
CA GLY A 76 -13.94 -2.00 2.36
C GLY A 76 -14.34 -3.46 2.67
N ASN A 77 -14.46 -3.78 3.96
CA ASN A 77 -14.91 -5.11 4.37
C ASN A 77 -16.40 -5.36 4.10
N ASP A 78 -17.21 -4.30 4.01
CA ASP A 78 -18.65 -4.38 3.78
C ASP A 78 -19.06 -4.33 2.30
N GLU A 79 -18.14 -4.61 1.36
CA GLU A 79 -18.28 -4.42 -0.09
C GLU A 79 -18.61 -2.99 -0.58
N LYS A 80 -18.85 -2.06 0.35
CA LYS A 80 -19.03 -0.64 0.11
C LYS A 80 -17.71 0.06 -0.15
N ASP A 81 -17.79 1.18 -0.87
CA ASP A 81 -16.64 2.06 -1.10
C ASP A 81 -16.07 2.55 0.24
N LEU A 82 -14.73 2.61 0.34
CA LEU A 82 -14.05 3.19 1.49
C LEU A 82 -14.56 4.62 1.74
N SER A 83 -14.87 4.97 2.99
CA SER A 83 -15.17 6.34 3.39
C SER A 83 -14.22 6.80 4.48
N ILE A 84 -13.80 8.06 4.40
CA ILE A 84 -13.03 8.76 5.43
C ILE A 84 -13.90 9.91 5.93
N ASN A 85 -14.28 9.86 7.21
CA ASN A 85 -15.14 10.83 7.85
C ASN A 85 -16.44 11.10 7.04
N GLY A 86 -17.08 10.03 6.57
CA GLY A 86 -18.31 10.10 5.76
C GLY A 86 -18.14 10.58 4.31
N LYS A 87 -16.92 10.88 3.83
CA LYS A 87 -16.64 11.20 2.41
C LYS A 87 -16.02 10.00 1.70
N CYS A 88 -16.52 9.69 0.51
CA CYS A 88 -15.89 8.72 -0.39
C CYS A 88 -14.64 9.38 -1.02
N PRO A 89 -13.42 8.98 -0.65
CA PRO A 89 -12.22 9.52 -1.27
C PRO A 89 -12.05 8.95 -2.68
N TYR A 90 -11.19 9.60 -3.47
CA TYR A 90 -10.75 9.09 -4.76
C TYR A 90 -10.21 7.67 -4.66
N PHE A 91 -10.21 6.92 -5.77
CA PHE A 91 -9.81 5.51 -5.81
C PHE A 91 -8.52 5.22 -5.04
N ARG A 92 -8.63 4.38 -4.00
CA ARG A 92 -7.51 3.90 -3.19
C ARG A 92 -7.33 2.40 -3.33
N ILE A 93 -6.07 1.98 -3.25
CA ILE A 93 -5.66 0.59 -3.15
C ILE A 93 -5.23 0.35 -1.71
N LEU A 94 -5.76 -0.71 -1.09
CA LEU A 94 -5.33 -1.15 0.23
C LEU A 94 -4.13 -2.07 0.07
N ILE A 95 -3.00 -1.63 0.60
CA ILE A 95 -1.76 -2.38 0.63
C ILE A 95 -1.36 -2.68 2.06
N LYS A 96 -0.64 -3.78 2.27
CA LYS A 96 -0.04 -4.14 3.55
C LYS A 96 1.43 -4.40 3.31
N LYS A 97 2.29 -4.00 4.25
CA LYS A 97 3.72 -4.34 4.16
C LYS A 97 3.88 -5.84 4.39
N ARG A 98 4.60 -6.51 3.49
CA ARG A 98 4.94 -7.93 3.65
C ARG A 98 6.05 -8.02 4.68
N ILE A 99 5.76 -8.67 5.81
CA ILE A 99 6.78 -9.03 6.79
C ILE A 99 7.43 -10.31 6.25
N GLN A 100 8.67 -10.24 5.77
CA GLN A 100 9.44 -11.46 5.53
C GLN A 100 9.73 -12.08 6.89
N ASN A 101 8.86 -13.00 7.30
CA ASN A 101 9.17 -13.95 8.34
C ASN A 101 10.28 -14.84 7.79
N ASN A 102 11.53 -14.47 8.04
CA ASN A 102 12.66 -15.40 7.93
C ASN A 102 12.53 -16.41 9.06
N GLU A 103 11.57 -17.31 8.96
CA GLU A 103 11.54 -18.56 9.73
C GLU A 103 12.63 -19.45 9.13
N ASN A 104 13.86 -19.26 9.59
CA ASN A 104 14.91 -20.27 9.48
C ASN A 104 14.81 -21.14 10.75
N TYR A 105 14.34 -22.38 10.59
CA TYR A 105 14.62 -23.50 11.48
C TYR A 105 14.87 -24.76 10.65
#